data_AF-W2PM89-F1
#
_entry.id   AF-W2PM89-F1
#
_cell.length_a   1.000
_cell.length_b   1.000
_cell.length_c   1.000
_cell.angle_alpha   90.00
_cell.angle_beta   90.00
_cell.angle_gamma   90.00
#
_symmetry.space_group_name_H-M   'P 1'
#
loop_
_entity.id
_entity.type
_entity.pdbx_description
1 polymer ?
#
loop_
_entity_poly.entity_id
_entity_poly.type
_entity_poly.pdbx_seq_one_letter_code
_entity_poly.pdbx_strand_id
1 'polypeptide(L)'
;MKFTLPENAFPQLDLTKEQQEALIREAETVVHETLAANEAFLAGGSKFSNSKWRLVRARDGLNVYRERQAPESSKALGKQDRTGPLSPSCLE
;
A
#
# COMPACT_ATOMS: atom_id res chain seq x y z
N MET A 1 -13.44 25.26 -4.73
CA MET A 1 -12.29 25.34 -5.66
C MET A 1 -12.54 24.38 -6.81
N LYS A 2 -12.62 24.86 -8.05
CA LYS A 2 -12.86 24.02 -9.24
C LYS A 2 -11.50 23.68 -9.86
N PHE A 3 -11.01 22.45 -9.66
CA PHE A 3 -9.80 21.98 -10.32
C PHE A 3 -10.16 21.68 -11.78
N THR A 4 -9.78 22.57 -12.70
CA THR A 4 -9.93 22.36 -14.13
C THR A 4 -8.60 21.91 -14.70
N LEU A 5 -8.53 20.65 -15.10
CA LEU A 5 -7.38 20.15 -15.87
C LEU A 5 -7.30 20.92 -17.19
N PRO A 6 -6.09 21.39 -17.58
CA PRO A 6 -5.86 21.95 -18.90
C PRO A 6 -6.26 20.96 -20.00
N GLU A 7 -6.60 21.49 -21.19
CA GLU A 7 -6.70 20.65 -22.37
C GLU A 7 -5.34 19.96 -22.58
N ASN A 8 -5.37 18.63 -22.75
CA ASN A 8 -4.18 17.78 -22.88
C ASN A 8 -3.31 17.64 -21.62
N ALA A 9 -3.91 17.72 -20.42
CA ALA A 9 -3.19 17.45 -19.17
C ALA A 9 -2.58 16.03 -19.09
N PHE A 10 -3.10 15.09 -19.89
CA PHE A 10 -2.55 13.74 -20.05
C PHE A 10 -2.36 13.47 -21.55
N PRO A 11 -1.15 13.67 -22.08
CA PRO A 11 -0.86 13.37 -23.47
C PRO A 11 -1.01 11.88 -23.76
N GLN A 12 -1.17 11.55 -25.04
CA GLN A 12 -1.25 10.17 -25.49
C GLN A 12 0.04 9.42 -25.14
N LEU A 13 -0.12 8.28 -24.47
CA LEU A 13 0.99 7.45 -24.03
C LEU A 13 1.24 6.36 -25.07
N ASP A 14 2.32 6.52 -25.85
CA ASP A 14 2.74 5.52 -26.82
C ASP A 14 3.69 4.52 -26.14
N LEU A 15 3.19 3.30 -25.92
CA LEU A 15 3.97 2.21 -25.35
C LEU A 15 4.45 1.26 -26.44
N THR A 16 5.70 0.79 -26.35
CA THR A 16 6.15 -0.33 -27.18
C THR A 16 5.39 -1.60 -26.80
N LYS A 17 5.40 -2.61 -27.68
CA LYS A 17 4.74 -3.89 -27.39
C LYS A 17 5.29 -4.55 -26.13
N GLU A 18 6.61 -4.46 -25.93
CA GLU A 18 7.30 -5.02 -24.78
C GLU A 18 6.88 -4.33 -23.48
N GLN A 19 6.70 -3.00 -23.51
CA GLN A 19 6.21 -2.23 -22.35
C GLN A 19 4.76 -2.58 -22.01
N GLN A 20 3.91 -2.73 -23.03
CA GLN A 20 2.53 -3.17 -22.84
C GLN A 20 2.49 -4.57 -22.23
N GLU A 21 3.26 -5.51 -22.76
CA GLU A 21 3.35 -6.87 -22.23
C GLU A 21 3.89 -6.91 -20.81
N ALA A 22 4.88 -6.08 -20.47
CA ALA A 22 5.41 -5.99 -19.11
C ALA A 22 4.33 -5.51 -18.12
N LEU A 23 3.55 -4.49 -18.49
CA LEU A 23 2.45 -4.00 -17.65
C LEU A 23 1.33 -5.03 -17.49
N ILE A 24 1.01 -5.76 -18.56
CA ILE A 24 0.01 -6.85 -18.51
C ILE A 24 0.49 -7.95 -17.55
N ARG A 25 1.74 -8.40 -17.69
CA ARG A 25 2.32 -9.42 -16.80
C ARG A 25 2.34 -8.99 -15.35
N GLU A 26 2.68 -7.74 -15.07
CA GLU A 26 2.67 -7.20 -13.71
C GLU A 26 1.24 -7.20 -13.15
N ALA A 27 0.26 -6.74 -13.94
CA ALA A 27 -1.14 -6.74 -13.53
C ALA A 27 -1.66 -8.17 -13.25
N GLU A 28 -1.36 -9.12 -14.14
CA GLU A 28 -1.68 -10.53 -13.95
C GLU A 28 -1.05 -11.08 -12.66
N THR A 29 0.22 -10.78 -12.43
CA THR A 29 0.95 -11.21 -11.22
C THR A 29 0.26 -10.70 -9.96
N VAL A 30 -0.08 -9.41 -9.87
CA VAL A 30 -0.78 -8.84 -8.72
C VAL A 30 -2.14 -9.50 -8.50
N VAL A 31 -2.89 -9.77 -9.57
CA VAL A 31 -4.19 -10.47 -9.49
C VAL A 31 -4.00 -11.88 -8.95
N HIS A 32 -3.05 -12.64 -9.52
CA HIS A 32 -2.77 -14.02 -9.11
C HIS A 32 -2.32 -14.10 -7.65
N GLU A 33 -1.40 -13.25 -7.22
CA GLU A 33 -0.92 -13.20 -5.84
C GLU A 33 -2.04 -12.84 -4.87
N THR A 34 -2.88 -11.87 -5.25
CA THR A 34 -4.03 -11.45 -4.42
C THR A 34 -5.06 -12.58 -4.27
N LEU A 35 -5.35 -13.30 -5.36
CA LEU A 35 -6.24 -14.46 -5.32
C LEU A 35 -5.66 -15.57 -4.46
N ALA A 36 -4.39 -15.93 -4.65
CA ALA A 36 -3.72 -16.95 -3.86
C ALA A 36 -3.70 -16.61 -2.36
N ALA A 37 -3.46 -15.34 -2.01
CA ALA A 37 -3.51 -14.88 -0.62
C ALA A 37 -4.93 -14.98 -0.02
N ASN A 38 -5.96 -14.64 -0.80
CA ASN A 38 -7.36 -14.79 -0.38
C ASN A 38 -7.76 -16.26 -0.22
N GLU A 39 -7.38 -17.13 -1.15
CA GLU A 39 -7.63 -18.56 -1.07
C GLU A 39 -6.96 -19.18 0.17
N ALA A 40 -5.70 -18.81 0.45
CA ALA A 40 -5.01 -19.24 1.65
C ALA A 40 -5.69 -18.75 2.93
N PHE A 41 -6.22 -17.52 2.94
CA PHE A 41 -7.01 -16.99 4.06
C PHE A 41 -8.31 -17.78 4.28
N LEU A 42 -9.03 -18.11 3.20
CA LEU A 42 -10.25 -18.90 3.26
C LEU A 42 -9.96 -20.33 3.75
N ALA A 43 -8.91 -20.97 3.21
CA ALA A 43 -8.46 -22.30 3.63
C ALA A 43 -8.04 -22.33 5.10
N GLY A 44 -7.48 -21.24 5.62
CA GLY A 44 -7.17 -21.03 7.04
C GLY A 44 -8.39 -20.77 7.94
N GLY A 45 -9.61 -20.96 7.45
CA GLY A 45 -10.84 -20.75 8.21
C GLY A 45 -11.24 -19.28 8.34
N SER A 46 -10.84 -18.44 7.37
CA SER A 46 -11.17 -17.01 7.32
C SER A 46 -10.72 -16.24 8.57
N LYS A 47 -9.56 -16.59 9.12
CA LYS A 47 -8.97 -15.93 10.29
C LYS A 47 -7.50 -15.61 10.05
N PHE A 48 -7.11 -14.39 10.39
CA PHE A 48 -5.70 -14.00 10.39
C PHE A 48 -5.02 -14.45 11.68
N SER A 49 -3.82 -15.04 11.56
CA SER A 49 -3.02 -15.40 12.73
C SER A 49 -2.45 -14.16 13.42
N ASN A 50 -2.55 -14.13 14.75
CA ASN A 50 -2.06 -13.00 15.55
C ASN A 50 -0.53 -12.79 15.50
N SER A 51 0.24 -13.78 15.04
CA SER A 51 1.69 -13.70 14.91
C SER A 51 2.12 -12.82 13.74
N LYS A 52 1.42 -12.91 12.61
CA LYS A 52 1.72 -12.15 11.39
C LYS A 52 0.89 -10.88 11.26
N TRP A 53 -0.33 -10.87 11.79
CA TRP A 53 -1.28 -9.77 11.60
C TRP A 53 -1.65 -9.11 12.93
N ARG A 54 -1.88 -7.80 12.90
CA ARG A 54 -2.38 -7.01 14.02
C ARG A 54 -3.69 -6.33 13.61
N LEU A 55 -4.75 -6.54 14.38
CA LEU A 55 -6.00 -5.81 14.21
C LEU A 55 -5.77 -4.32 14.50
N VAL A 56 -6.12 -3.46 13.54
CA VAL A 56 -6.00 -2.00 13.62
C VAL A 56 -7.33 -1.38 13.98
N ARG A 57 -8.41 -1.88 13.38
CA ARG A 57 -9.76 -1.34 13.60
C ARG A 57 -10.79 -2.44 13.41
N ALA A 58 -11.79 -2.46 14.28
CA ALA A 58 -13.02 -3.21 14.09
C ALA A 58 -14.18 -2.22 14.15
N ARG A 59 -15.06 -2.22 13.14
CA ARG A 59 -16.24 -1.36 13.10
C ARG A 59 -17.29 -1.98 12.18
N ASP A 60 -18.54 -2.04 12.63
CA ASP A 60 -19.71 -2.42 11.81
C ASP A 60 -19.51 -3.74 11.03
N GLY A 61 -18.88 -4.74 11.67
CA GLY A 61 -18.58 -6.04 11.04
C GLY A 61 -17.35 -6.07 10.13
N LEU A 62 -16.69 -4.92 9.91
CA LEU A 62 -15.43 -4.82 9.17
C LEU A 62 -14.23 -4.84 10.13
N ASN A 63 -13.30 -5.77 9.88
CA ASN A 63 -12.03 -5.84 10.60
C ASN A 63 -10.88 -5.49 9.67
N VAL A 64 -10.12 -4.46 10.02
CA VAL A 64 -8.93 -4.01 9.29
C VAL A 64 -7.69 -4.48 10.03
N TYR A 65 -6.85 -5.23 9.33
CA TYR A 65 -5.59 -5.76 9.85
C TYR A 65 -4.41 -5.10 9.14
N ARG A 66 -3.27 -5.04 9.82
CA ARG A 66 -1.97 -4.73 9.22
C ARG A 66 -1.02 -5.89 9.44
N GLU A 67 -0.13 -6.12 8.49
CA GLU A 67 0.97 -7.06 8.67
C GLU A 67 1.96 -6.51 9.70
N ARG A 68 2.46 -7.38 10.57
CA ARG A 68 3.59 -7.06 11.44
C ARG A 68 4.85 -7.20 10.60
N GLN A 69 5.61 -6.12 10.48
CA GLN A 69 6.97 -6.23 9.98
C GLN A 69 7.73 -7.19 10.90
N ALA A 70 8.44 -8.15 10.33
CA ALA A 70 9.39 -8.94 11.10
C ALA A 70 10.34 -7.97 11.84
N PRO A 71 10.76 -8.28 13.08
CA PRO A 71 11.77 -7.47 13.71
C PRO A 71 13.02 -7.54 12.82
N GLU A 72 13.30 -6.45 12.10
CA GLU A 72 14.61 -6.21 11.51
C GLU A 72 15.60 -6.39 12.66
N SER A 73 16.36 -7.48 12.64
CA SER A 73 17.50 -7.64 13.51
C SER A 73 18.47 -6.51 13.18
N SER A 74 18.39 -5.42 13.93
CA SER A 74 19.48 -4.48 14.20
C SER A 74 20.29 -4.04 12.97
N LYS A 75 19.70 -3.26 12.05
CA LYS A 75 20.52 -2.30 11.30
C LYS A 75 20.75 -1.08 12.18
N ALA A 76 21.92 -1.09 12.81
CA ALA A 76 22.42 -0.05 13.66
C ALA A 76 22.35 1.34 13.00
N LEU A 77 21.83 2.29 13.77
CA LEU A 77 22.25 3.68 13.87
C LEU A 77 22.58 4.42 12.55
N GLY A 78 21.55 5.01 11.94
CA GLY A 78 21.68 6.22 11.14
C GLY A 78 20.86 7.34 11.77
N LYS A 79 21.39 8.01 12.79
CA LYS A 79 20.84 9.29 13.26
C LYS A 79 20.96 10.30 12.10
N GLN A 80 19.86 10.60 11.42
CA GLN A 80 19.71 11.90 10.78
C GLN A 80 18.67 12.70 11.58
N ASP A 81 19.22 13.50 12.48
CA ASP A 81 18.57 14.68 13.02
C ASP A 81 18.30 15.62 11.83
N ARG A 82 17.03 15.70 11.41
CA ARG A 82 16.56 16.82 10.58
C ARG A 82 15.69 17.70 11.45
N THR A 83 16.38 18.53 12.22
CA THR A 83 15.85 19.78 12.73
C THR A 83 15.40 20.64 11.54
N GLY A 84 14.11 20.95 11.46
CA GLY A 84 13.51 21.82 10.44
C GLY A 84 12.08 22.19 10.85
N PRO A 85 11.64 23.44 10.64
CA PRO A 85 11.00 24.22 11.71
C PRO A 85 9.50 23.99 11.88
N LEU A 86 9.08 24.23 13.13
CA LEU A 86 7.71 24.28 13.64
C LEU A 86 6.75 25.01 12.67
N SER A 87 5.69 24.32 12.25
CA SER A 87 4.53 24.97 11.63
C SER A 87 3.68 25.66 12.71
N PRO A 88 3.22 26.89 12.48
CA PRO A 88 2.49 27.66 13.48
C PRO A 88 1.08 27.12 13.67
N SER A 89 0.67 27.17 14.94
CA SER A 89 -0.61 26.85 15.52
C SER A 89 -1.81 27.41 14.73
N CYS A 90 -2.82 26.57 14.51
CA CYS A 90 -4.16 27.06 14.18
C CYS A 90 -4.67 27.89 15.38
N LEU A 91 -4.91 29.18 15.15
CA LEU A 91 -5.65 30.05 16.06
C LEU A 91 -7.15 29.83 15.82
N GLU A 92 -7.85 29.54 16.91
CA GLU A 92 -9.30 29.61 17.05
C GLU A 92 -9.72 31.05 17.40
#